data_AF-A0A6I5HGL9-F1
#
_entry.id   AF-A0A6I5HGL9-F1
#
_cell.length_a   1.000
_cell.length_b   1.000
_cell.length_c   1.000
_cell.angle_alpha   90.00
_cell.angle_beta   90.00
_cell.angle_gamma   90.00
#
_symmetry.space_group_name_H-M   'P 1'
#
loop_
_entity.id
_entity.type
_entity.pdbx_description
1 polymer ?
#
loop_
_entity_poly.entity_id
_entity_poly.type
_entity_poly.pdbx_seq_one_letter_code
_entity_poly.pdbx_strand_id
1 'polypeptide(L)'
;MNWALAHRIASIAAVQAHRDLGVDRTQYVHVHRALGAADVIGMAQPMPRLFGVYLSPADKGPAVLLNASLNAITQRHTAAHELGHHRLGHRTAADEELDPALRWGNGSWPEEEKTAEAFAAWFLMPLPAVRATLERICGGRPSRPEHAYRVARELGTSYAGTVRHLVNLRLLDAGRADQWSKISPAGLRSSLAGGASLPAQAQVHVITAASAGQTVYADAGDVLVLHLDNAVFDVLPKGLESWTSDGATPLASAVVTDELPPGEQGPVEVTAPLYGHPLRLTVVREAPRAGVDEIWPA
;
A
#
# COMPACT_ATOMS: atom_id res chain seq x y z
N MET A 1 -20.57 2.89 19.27
CA MET A 1 -19.29 3.61 19.07
C MET A 1 -19.30 4.38 17.76
N ASN A 2 -18.85 5.63 17.76
CA ASN A 2 -18.68 6.43 16.54
C ASN A 2 -17.24 6.31 15.98
N TRP A 3 -17.04 6.72 14.73
CA TRP A 3 -15.74 6.64 14.05
C TRP A 3 -14.62 7.45 14.73
N ALA A 4 -14.96 8.59 15.34
CA ALA A 4 -13.96 9.41 16.04
C ALA A 4 -13.37 8.68 17.26
N LEU A 5 -14.21 7.96 18.01
CA LEU A 5 -13.75 7.13 19.12
C LEU A 5 -12.98 5.90 18.61
N ALA A 6 -13.45 5.25 17.54
CA ALA A 6 -12.75 4.12 16.92
C ALA A 6 -11.32 4.49 16.47
N HIS A 7 -11.16 5.62 15.75
CA HIS A 7 -9.84 6.11 15.34
C HIS A 7 -8.95 6.48 16.53
N ARG A 8 -9.51 6.98 17.64
CA ARG A 8 -8.72 7.27 18.84
C ARG A 8 -8.15 5.98 19.45
N ILE A 9 -9.00 4.98 19.66
CA ILE A 9 -8.59 3.66 20.19
C ILE A 9 -7.55 3.03 19.26
N ALA A 10 -7.88 2.94 17.97
CA ALA A 10 -7.02 2.36 16.96
C ALA A 10 -5.66 3.05 16.84
N SER A 11 -5.60 4.39 16.92
CA SER A 11 -4.33 5.13 16.85
C SER A 11 -3.37 4.77 17.99
N ILE A 12 -3.90 4.58 19.20
CA ILE A 12 -3.11 4.20 20.37
C ILE A 12 -2.62 2.75 20.20
N ALA A 13 -3.53 1.85 19.84
CA ALA A 13 -3.23 0.44 19.62
C ALA A 13 -2.20 0.24 18.49
N ALA A 14 -2.31 0.97 17.38
CA ALA A 14 -1.35 0.91 16.28
C ALA A 14 0.05 1.37 16.72
N VAL A 15 0.15 2.47 17.48
CA VAL A 15 1.46 2.95 18.00
C VAL A 15 2.08 1.93 18.96
N GLN A 16 1.28 1.30 19.83
CA GLN A 16 1.74 0.22 20.69
C GLN A 16 2.21 -0.98 19.86
N ALA A 17 1.43 -1.41 18.88
CA ALA A 17 1.77 -2.51 17.99
C ALA A 17 3.06 -2.23 17.20
N HIS A 18 3.26 -1.00 16.70
CA HIS A 18 4.51 -0.65 16.03
C HIS A 18 5.73 -0.84 16.93
N ARG A 19 5.64 -0.39 18.18
CA ARG A 19 6.72 -0.54 19.16
C ARG A 19 6.96 -2.02 19.50
N ASP A 20 5.89 -2.72 19.86
CA ASP A 20 5.97 -4.09 20.37
C ASP A 20 6.43 -5.08 19.28
N LEU A 21 6.12 -4.80 18.01
CA LEU A 21 6.49 -5.64 16.85
C LEU A 21 7.77 -5.17 16.14
N GLY A 22 8.47 -4.17 16.68
CA GLY A 22 9.70 -3.64 16.07
C GLY A 22 9.50 -3.02 14.68
N VAL A 23 8.31 -2.46 14.39
CA VAL A 23 8.01 -1.83 13.09
C VAL A 23 8.64 -0.45 13.03
N ASP A 24 9.43 -0.21 11.98
CA ASP A 24 9.89 1.13 11.64
C ASP A 24 8.72 1.96 11.06
N ARG A 25 8.39 3.04 11.77
CA ARG A 25 7.25 3.93 11.47
C ARG A 25 7.60 5.03 10.46
N THR A 26 8.83 5.06 9.95
CA THR A 26 9.33 6.09 9.02
C THR A 26 9.30 5.64 7.56
N GLN A 27 8.98 4.37 7.31
CA GLN A 27 9.00 3.74 5.99
C GLN A 27 7.82 2.78 5.79
N TYR A 28 7.85 2.02 4.70
CA TYR A 28 6.88 1.01 4.35
C TYR A 28 6.73 -0.06 5.46
N VAL A 29 5.50 -0.32 5.89
CA VAL A 29 5.22 -1.27 6.96
C VAL A 29 5.08 -2.68 6.41
N HIS A 30 5.97 -3.60 6.79
CA HIS A 30 5.88 -5.01 6.42
C HIS A 30 4.86 -5.76 7.29
N VAL A 31 3.57 -5.62 7.00
CA VAL A 31 2.48 -6.19 7.81
C VAL A 31 2.54 -7.71 7.95
N HIS A 32 2.96 -8.44 6.92
CA HIS A 32 3.10 -9.90 7.00
C HIS A 32 4.19 -10.31 8.01
N ARG A 33 5.31 -9.58 8.08
CA ARG A 33 6.30 -9.76 9.15
C ARG A 33 5.72 -9.43 10.52
N ALA A 34 4.88 -8.39 10.59
CA ALA A 34 4.25 -7.97 11.84
C ALA A 34 3.26 -9.02 12.39
N LEU A 35 2.58 -9.78 11.53
CA LEU A 35 1.78 -10.94 11.94
C LEU A 35 2.65 -12.00 12.61
N GLY A 36 3.75 -12.41 11.97
CA GLY A 36 4.69 -13.36 12.56
C GLY A 36 5.32 -12.88 13.87
N ALA A 37 5.72 -11.61 13.93
CA ALA A 37 6.23 -10.99 15.16
C ALA A 37 5.18 -10.88 16.29
N ALA A 38 3.90 -11.02 15.97
CA ALA A 38 2.80 -11.08 16.92
C ALA A 38 2.41 -12.51 17.31
N ASP A 39 3.18 -13.51 16.87
CA ASP A 39 2.86 -14.95 17.01
C ASP A 39 1.48 -15.31 16.41
N VAL A 40 1.07 -14.60 15.35
CA VAL A 40 -0.17 -14.85 14.62
C VAL A 40 0.15 -15.65 13.36
N ILE A 41 -0.33 -16.89 13.30
CA ILE A 41 -0.10 -17.78 12.16
C ILE A 41 -0.82 -17.24 10.93
N GLY A 42 -0.10 -17.07 9.83
CA GLY A 42 -0.64 -16.61 8.55
C GLY A 42 -0.88 -17.74 7.55
N MET A 43 -2.02 -17.72 6.88
CA MET A 43 -2.27 -18.54 5.70
C MET A 43 -2.98 -17.71 4.64
N ALA A 44 -2.68 -17.95 3.38
CA ALA A 44 -3.36 -17.33 2.25
C ALA A 44 -3.83 -18.38 1.24
N GLN A 45 -5.12 -18.41 0.94
CA GLN A 45 -5.69 -19.31 -0.07
C GLN A 45 -6.80 -18.62 -0.86
N PRO A 46 -7.13 -19.06 -2.09
CA PRO A 46 -8.25 -18.51 -2.83
C PRO A 46 -9.55 -18.65 -2.04
N MET A 47 -10.24 -17.53 -1.80
CA MET A 47 -11.53 -17.52 -1.12
C MET A 47 -12.55 -16.76 -1.97
N PRO A 48 -13.61 -17.40 -2.50
CA PRO A 48 -14.49 -16.76 -3.47
C PRO A 48 -15.40 -15.67 -2.87
N ARG A 49 -15.55 -15.62 -1.54
CA ARG A 49 -16.51 -14.73 -0.86
C ARG A 49 -15.95 -13.92 0.30
N LEU A 50 -14.71 -14.16 0.72
CA LEU A 50 -14.12 -13.54 1.90
C LEU A 50 -12.90 -12.73 1.52
N PHE A 51 -12.70 -11.59 2.18
CA PHE A 51 -11.40 -10.89 2.13
C PHE A 51 -10.39 -11.59 3.04
N GLY A 52 -10.80 -11.86 4.28
CA GLY A 52 -9.98 -12.48 5.31
C GLY A 52 -10.82 -13.03 6.46
N VAL A 53 -10.16 -13.77 7.34
CA VAL A 53 -10.72 -14.28 8.59
C VAL A 53 -9.66 -14.16 9.68
N TYR A 54 -10.02 -13.61 10.82
CA TYR A 54 -9.26 -13.72 12.05
C TYR A 54 -9.83 -14.83 12.94
N LEU A 55 -8.98 -15.75 13.37
CA LEU A 55 -9.28 -16.77 14.37
C LEU A 55 -8.66 -16.35 15.70
N SER A 56 -9.51 -16.16 16.72
CA SER A 56 -9.05 -15.75 18.06
C SER A 56 -8.44 -16.91 18.85
N PRO A 57 -7.62 -16.65 19.90
CA PRO A 57 -7.12 -17.70 20.79
C PRO A 57 -8.22 -18.56 21.43
N ALA A 58 -9.41 -18.00 21.64
CA ALA A 58 -10.56 -18.75 22.18
C ALA A 58 -11.07 -19.83 21.21
N ASP A 59 -10.84 -19.64 19.90
CA ASP A 59 -11.29 -20.53 18.82
C ASP A 59 -10.11 -21.25 18.15
N LYS A 60 -9.07 -21.58 18.93
CA LYS A 60 -7.85 -22.29 18.49
C LYS A 60 -6.92 -21.47 17.58
N GLY A 61 -7.01 -20.15 17.59
CA GLY A 61 -5.99 -19.23 17.06
C GLY A 61 -4.87 -18.93 18.05
N PRO A 62 -4.15 -17.79 17.92
CA PRO A 62 -4.38 -16.72 16.96
C PRO A 62 -3.88 -17.06 15.55
N ALA A 63 -4.74 -16.91 14.55
CA ALA A 63 -4.38 -17.11 13.15
C ALA A 63 -5.15 -16.17 12.24
N VAL A 64 -4.60 -15.91 11.05
CA VAL A 64 -5.26 -15.17 9.98
C VAL A 64 -5.30 -15.98 8.72
N LEU A 65 -6.46 -15.96 8.05
CA LEU A 65 -6.63 -16.48 6.71
C LEU A 65 -6.87 -15.32 5.75
N LEU A 66 -6.02 -15.18 4.74
CA LEU A 66 -6.09 -14.12 3.74
C LEU A 66 -6.52 -14.68 2.39
N ASN A 67 -7.27 -13.90 1.62
CA ASN A 67 -7.66 -14.32 0.28
C ASN A 67 -6.50 -14.12 -0.71
N ALA A 68 -6.00 -15.23 -1.27
CA ALA A 68 -4.91 -15.22 -2.24
C ALA A 68 -5.31 -14.68 -3.61
N SER A 69 -6.62 -14.51 -3.89
CA SER A 69 -7.12 -13.93 -5.14
C SER A 69 -7.17 -12.39 -5.12
N LEU A 70 -6.84 -11.77 -3.99
CA LEU A 70 -6.75 -10.32 -3.87
C LEU A 70 -5.42 -9.81 -4.42
N ASN A 71 -5.39 -8.57 -4.91
CA ASN A 71 -4.12 -7.91 -5.19
C ASN A 71 -3.35 -7.64 -3.88
N ALA A 72 -2.04 -7.42 -4.00
CA ALA A 72 -1.13 -7.28 -2.86
C ALA A 72 -1.57 -6.17 -1.88
N ILE A 73 -2.12 -5.06 -2.39
CA ILE A 73 -2.51 -3.89 -1.59
C ILE A 73 -3.73 -4.20 -0.74
N THR A 74 -4.74 -4.82 -1.36
CA THR A 74 -5.95 -5.22 -0.65
C THR A 74 -5.62 -6.30 0.36
N GLN A 75 -4.79 -7.28 0.01
CA GLN A 75 -4.39 -8.34 0.92
C GLN A 75 -3.59 -7.80 2.12
N ARG A 76 -2.68 -6.85 1.91
CA ARG A 76 -1.96 -6.15 3.00
C ARG A 76 -2.90 -5.38 3.92
N HIS A 77 -3.91 -4.72 3.36
CA HIS A 77 -4.93 -4.05 4.15
C HIS A 77 -5.71 -5.05 5.02
N THR A 78 -6.16 -6.16 4.42
CA THR A 78 -6.82 -7.25 5.15
C THR A 78 -5.92 -7.80 6.26
N ALA A 79 -4.64 -8.08 5.98
CA ALA A 79 -3.69 -8.53 6.99
C ALA A 79 -3.56 -7.54 8.17
N ALA A 80 -3.53 -6.23 7.89
CA ALA A 80 -3.49 -5.22 8.94
C ALA A 80 -4.80 -5.11 9.73
N HIS A 81 -5.92 -5.32 9.06
CA HIS A 81 -7.26 -5.37 9.67
C HIS A 81 -7.36 -6.55 10.64
N GLU A 82 -6.98 -7.76 10.21
CA GLU A 82 -6.98 -8.95 11.07
C GLU A 82 -5.98 -8.83 12.24
N LEU A 83 -4.79 -8.23 11.99
CA LEU A 83 -3.87 -7.87 13.07
C LEU A 83 -4.52 -6.91 14.08
N GLY A 84 -5.38 -6.00 13.61
CA GLY A 84 -6.18 -5.12 14.44
C GLY A 84 -7.13 -5.89 15.36
N HIS A 85 -7.87 -6.88 14.83
CA HIS A 85 -8.69 -7.77 15.67
C HIS A 85 -7.87 -8.46 16.75
N HIS A 86 -6.72 -9.02 16.37
CA HIS A 86 -5.82 -9.67 17.32
C HIS A 86 -5.35 -8.70 18.41
N ARG A 87 -4.84 -7.53 18.02
CA ARG A 87 -4.25 -6.55 18.96
C ARG A 87 -5.27 -5.92 19.89
N LEU A 88 -6.53 -5.83 19.47
CA LEU A 88 -7.63 -5.27 20.27
C LEU A 88 -8.38 -6.36 21.06
N GLY A 89 -7.99 -7.63 20.95
CA GLY A 89 -8.60 -8.74 21.70
C GLY A 89 -10.04 -9.05 21.26
N HIS A 90 -10.35 -8.81 19.99
CA HIS A 90 -11.66 -9.16 19.42
C HIS A 90 -11.84 -10.67 19.32
N ARG A 91 -13.10 -11.10 19.14
CA ARG A 91 -13.42 -12.51 18.87
C ARG A 91 -13.09 -12.87 17.42
N THR A 92 -13.23 -14.16 17.09
CA THR A 92 -13.15 -14.62 15.72
C THR A 92 -14.12 -13.83 14.84
N ALA A 93 -13.61 -13.32 13.73
CA ALA A 93 -14.31 -12.45 12.80
C ALA A 93 -14.01 -12.90 11.37
N ALA A 94 -15.03 -12.87 10.51
CA ALA A 94 -14.90 -13.14 9.09
C ALA A 94 -15.34 -11.90 8.31
N ASP A 95 -14.50 -11.46 7.38
CA ASP A 95 -14.79 -10.31 6.53
C ASP A 95 -15.58 -10.78 5.30
N GLU A 96 -16.91 -10.82 5.46
CA GLU A 96 -17.86 -11.49 4.55
C GLU A 96 -18.25 -10.73 3.27
N GLU A 97 -17.72 -9.52 3.03
CA GLU A 97 -18.29 -8.67 1.98
C GLU A 97 -17.24 -8.08 1.03
N LEU A 98 -17.15 -8.64 -0.18
CA LEU A 98 -16.20 -8.28 -1.25
C LEU A 98 -16.42 -6.92 -1.93
N ASP A 99 -17.48 -6.18 -1.56
CA ASP A 99 -17.84 -4.90 -2.18
C ASP A 99 -17.52 -3.71 -1.24
N PRO A 100 -16.52 -2.87 -1.57
CA PRO A 100 -16.23 -1.65 -0.83
C PRO A 100 -17.42 -0.68 -0.77
N ALA A 101 -18.34 -0.65 -1.75
CA ALA A 101 -19.48 0.24 -1.73
C ALA A 101 -20.55 -0.17 -0.69
N LEU A 102 -20.69 -1.47 -0.43
CA LEU A 102 -21.61 -2.02 0.58
C LEU A 102 -21.05 -1.95 2.00
N ARG A 103 -19.72 -1.99 2.14
CA ARG A 103 -19.01 -1.60 3.36
C ARG A 103 -19.38 -0.19 3.85
N TRP A 104 -19.96 0.69 3.05
CA TRP A 104 -20.39 2.01 3.51
C TRP A 104 -21.90 2.28 3.35
N GLY A 105 -22.69 1.23 3.10
CA GLY A 105 -24.15 1.28 3.17
C GLY A 105 -24.65 1.53 4.61
N ASN A 106 -25.87 2.05 4.74
CA ASN A 106 -26.54 2.59 5.94
C ASN A 106 -26.64 1.69 7.21
N GLY A 107 -25.92 0.57 7.28
CA GLY A 107 -25.85 -0.29 8.47
C GLY A 107 -24.88 0.25 9.53
N SER A 108 -25.25 0.09 10.80
CA SER A 108 -24.32 0.35 11.90
C SER A 108 -23.24 -0.74 11.92
N TRP A 109 -22.08 -0.44 11.36
CA TRP A 109 -20.87 -1.25 11.53
C TRP A 109 -20.65 -1.65 13.00
N PRO A 110 -20.37 -2.94 13.29
CA PRO A 110 -19.98 -3.38 14.62
C PRO A 110 -18.80 -2.56 15.14
N GLU A 111 -18.70 -2.41 16.47
CA GLU A 111 -17.65 -1.59 17.07
C GLU A 111 -16.26 -2.18 16.80
N GLU A 112 -16.13 -3.50 16.89
CA GLU A 112 -14.91 -4.27 16.63
C GLU A 112 -14.40 -4.00 15.21
N GLU A 113 -15.26 -4.12 14.20
CA GLU A 113 -14.97 -3.84 12.78
C GLU A 113 -14.50 -2.40 12.55
N LYS A 114 -15.15 -1.40 13.18
CA LYS A 114 -14.71 0.00 13.07
C LYS A 114 -13.30 0.20 13.60
N THR A 115 -13.00 -0.43 14.73
CA THR A 115 -11.68 -0.30 15.36
C THR A 115 -10.60 -1.08 14.63
N ALA A 116 -10.90 -2.24 14.05
CA ALA A 116 -9.98 -3.01 13.22
C ALA A 116 -9.67 -2.29 11.89
N GLU A 117 -10.70 -1.77 11.21
CA GLU A 117 -10.56 -0.93 10.02
C GLU A 117 -9.72 0.33 10.31
N ALA A 118 -10.01 1.01 11.41
CA ALA A 118 -9.22 2.16 11.83
C ALA A 118 -7.79 1.76 12.18
N PHE A 119 -7.57 0.62 12.83
CA PHE A 119 -6.25 0.11 13.18
C PHE A 119 -5.41 -0.12 11.92
N ALA A 120 -5.98 -0.78 10.89
CA ALA A 120 -5.29 -1.03 9.64
C ALA A 120 -4.75 0.28 9.01
N ALA A 121 -5.56 1.34 8.98
CA ALA A 121 -5.15 2.64 8.46
C ALA A 121 -4.01 3.27 9.30
N TRP A 122 -4.12 3.27 10.63
CA TRP A 122 -3.08 3.81 11.51
C TRP A 122 -1.79 2.98 11.50
N PHE A 123 -1.91 1.67 11.34
CA PHE A 123 -0.79 0.74 11.34
C PHE A 123 0.00 0.79 10.04
N LEU A 124 -0.68 0.78 8.88
CA LEU A 124 -0.03 0.83 7.56
C LEU A 124 0.45 2.22 7.16
N MET A 125 -0.18 3.28 7.67
CA MET A 125 0.17 4.66 7.36
C MET A 125 0.49 5.46 8.64
N PRO A 126 1.60 5.12 9.33
CA PRO A 126 2.02 5.88 10.50
C PRO A 126 2.43 7.30 10.08
N LEU A 127 2.12 8.29 10.94
CA LEU A 127 2.37 9.71 10.65
C LEU A 127 3.80 10.03 10.20
N PRO A 128 4.88 9.46 10.79
CA PRO A 128 6.24 9.74 10.34
C PRO A 128 6.50 9.29 8.90
N ALA A 129 6.09 8.08 8.51
CA ALA A 129 6.20 7.60 7.13
C ALA A 129 5.42 8.48 6.15
N VAL A 130 4.16 8.81 6.48
CA VAL A 130 3.33 9.69 5.63
C VAL A 130 3.98 11.07 5.45
N ARG A 131 4.53 11.66 6.52
CA ARG A 131 5.23 12.95 6.43
C ARG A 131 6.51 12.86 5.60
N ALA A 132 7.33 11.83 5.81
CA ALA A 132 8.57 11.63 5.06
C ALA A 132 8.28 11.47 3.56
N THR A 133 7.26 10.67 3.22
CA THR A 133 6.79 10.48 1.85
C THR A 133 6.25 11.77 1.23
N LEU A 134 5.40 12.52 1.94
CA LEU A 134 4.90 13.80 1.42
C LEU A 134 5.99 14.86 1.25
N GLU A 135 6.99 14.89 2.15
CA GLU A 135 8.15 15.77 2.03
C GLU A 135 8.89 15.48 0.72
N ARG A 136 9.18 14.20 0.42
CA ARG A 136 9.82 13.80 -0.85
C ARG A 136 8.95 14.09 -2.08
N ILE A 137 7.64 13.87 -2.00
CA ILE A 137 6.73 13.98 -3.14
C ILE A 137 6.44 15.45 -3.50
N CYS A 138 6.22 16.30 -2.50
CA CYS A 138 5.70 17.65 -2.69
C CYS A 138 6.15 18.68 -1.63
N GLY A 139 7.16 18.39 -0.82
CA GLY A 139 7.68 19.33 0.19
C GLY A 139 6.72 19.61 1.34
N GLY A 140 5.87 18.64 1.70
CA GLY A 140 5.13 18.69 2.98
C GLY A 140 3.63 18.43 2.86
N ARG A 141 2.80 19.43 2.53
CA ARG A 141 1.33 19.23 2.49
C ARG A 141 0.84 18.93 1.07
N PRO A 142 -0.01 17.90 0.87
CA PRO A 142 -0.51 17.58 -0.46
C PRO A 142 -1.46 18.68 -0.96
N SER A 143 -1.23 19.13 -2.19
CA SER A 143 -2.04 20.15 -2.86
C SER A 143 -2.84 19.60 -4.04
N ARG A 144 -2.54 18.37 -4.49
CA ARG A 144 -3.15 17.72 -5.65
C ARG A 144 -3.44 16.24 -5.36
N PRO A 145 -4.48 15.63 -5.96
CA PRO A 145 -4.82 14.22 -5.73
C PRO A 145 -3.70 13.26 -6.15
N GLU A 146 -2.87 13.62 -7.14
CA GLU A 146 -1.71 12.84 -7.55
C GLU A 146 -0.70 12.66 -6.41
N HIS A 147 -0.59 13.62 -5.49
CA HIS A 147 0.28 13.48 -4.32
C HIS A 147 -0.23 12.38 -3.39
N ALA A 148 -1.55 12.34 -3.14
CA ALA A 148 -2.16 11.30 -2.32
C ALA A 148 -2.07 9.92 -2.99
N TYR A 149 -2.21 9.85 -4.32
CA TYR A 149 -1.96 8.63 -5.08
C TYR A 149 -0.50 8.15 -4.92
N ARG A 150 0.49 9.05 -5.09
CA ARG A 150 1.90 8.71 -4.91
C ARG A 150 2.21 8.25 -3.48
N VAL A 151 1.63 8.87 -2.46
CA VAL A 151 1.72 8.39 -1.06
C VAL A 151 1.17 6.97 -0.95
N ALA A 152 0.01 6.69 -1.56
CA ALA A 152 -0.60 5.37 -1.53
C ALA A 152 0.28 4.30 -2.20
N ARG A 153 1.06 4.67 -3.24
CA ARG A 153 2.04 3.76 -3.87
C ARG A 153 3.23 3.50 -2.96
N GLU A 154 3.86 4.55 -2.45
CA GLU A 154 5.05 4.42 -1.59
C GLU A 154 4.78 3.67 -0.28
N LEU A 155 3.54 3.70 0.24
CA LEU A 155 3.16 3.00 1.48
C LEU A 155 2.39 1.69 1.26
N GLY A 156 2.12 1.32 0.00
CA GLY A 156 1.41 0.09 -0.35
C GLY A 156 -0.04 0.05 0.16
N THR A 157 -0.77 1.16 0.02
CA THR A 157 -2.17 1.30 0.43
C THR A 157 -3.08 1.73 -0.74
N SER A 158 -4.39 1.62 -0.57
CA SER A 158 -5.34 2.08 -1.60
C SER A 158 -5.41 3.61 -1.63
N TYR A 159 -5.65 4.20 -2.80
CA TYR A 159 -5.82 5.65 -2.95
C TYR A 159 -6.94 6.19 -2.05
N ALA A 160 -8.11 5.54 -2.05
CA ALA A 160 -9.25 5.94 -1.23
C ALA A 160 -8.94 5.86 0.28
N GLY A 161 -8.27 4.79 0.72
CA GLY A 161 -7.82 4.64 2.11
C GLY A 161 -6.84 5.74 2.53
N THR A 162 -5.88 6.07 1.66
CA THR A 162 -4.90 7.14 1.91
C THR A 162 -5.56 8.51 2.00
N VAL A 163 -6.44 8.87 1.06
CA VAL A 163 -7.15 10.17 1.08
C VAL A 163 -7.95 10.34 2.38
N ARG A 164 -8.69 9.31 2.79
CA ARG A 164 -9.45 9.29 4.06
C ARG A 164 -8.52 9.44 5.26
N HIS A 165 -7.41 8.70 5.28
CA HIS A 165 -6.49 8.71 6.41
C HIS A 165 -5.72 10.03 6.56
N LEU A 166 -5.41 10.72 5.46
CA LEU A 166 -4.79 12.05 5.52
C LEU A 166 -5.64 13.06 6.31
N VAL A 167 -6.97 12.90 6.34
CA VAL A 167 -7.86 13.70 7.21
C VAL A 167 -7.65 13.36 8.69
N ASN A 168 -7.57 12.07 9.02
CA ASN A 168 -7.31 11.60 10.39
C ASN A 168 -5.95 12.09 10.92
N LEU A 169 -4.95 12.16 10.02
CA LEU A 169 -3.63 12.72 10.31
C LEU A 169 -3.58 14.25 10.33
N ARG A 170 -4.69 14.94 9.99
CA ARG A 170 -4.80 16.40 9.86
C ARG A 170 -3.83 16.99 8.83
N LEU A 171 -3.55 16.23 7.77
CA LEU A 171 -2.70 16.62 6.63
C LEU A 171 -3.54 17.02 5.40
N LEU A 172 -4.83 16.68 5.37
CA LEU A 172 -5.80 17.06 4.35
C LEU A 172 -7.11 17.49 5.02
N ASP A 173 -7.80 18.48 4.48
CA ASP A 173 -9.13 18.86 4.96
C ASP A 173 -10.22 17.94 4.41
N ALA A 174 -11.33 17.82 5.14
CA ALA A 174 -12.42 16.92 4.77
C ALA A 174 -13.08 17.28 3.43
N GLY A 175 -13.14 18.57 3.07
CA GLY A 175 -13.74 19.03 1.81
C GLY A 175 -12.92 18.58 0.60
N ARG A 176 -11.60 18.76 0.65
CA ARG A 176 -10.69 18.23 -0.38
C ARG A 176 -10.71 16.71 -0.43
N ALA A 177 -10.75 16.04 0.73
CA ALA A 177 -10.84 14.59 0.76
C ALA A 177 -12.11 14.05 0.07
N ASP A 178 -13.26 14.69 0.27
CA ASP A 178 -14.52 14.34 -0.41
C ASP A 178 -14.47 14.60 -1.93
N GLN A 179 -13.74 15.64 -2.37
CA GLN A 179 -13.52 15.87 -3.80
C GLN A 179 -12.58 14.81 -4.40
N TRP A 180 -11.48 14.51 -3.70
CA TRP A 180 -10.44 13.62 -4.18
C TRP A 180 -10.89 12.15 -4.18
N SER A 181 -11.75 11.74 -3.25
CA SER A 181 -12.30 10.38 -3.19
C SER A 181 -13.17 10.02 -4.39
N LYS A 182 -13.74 11.03 -5.07
CA LYS A 182 -14.57 10.87 -6.28
C LYS A 182 -13.74 10.70 -7.56
N ILE A 183 -12.43 10.93 -7.50
CA ILE A 183 -11.53 10.80 -8.64
C ILE A 183 -11.16 9.34 -8.83
N SER A 184 -11.41 8.82 -10.03
CA SER A 184 -11.00 7.46 -10.39
C SER A 184 -9.47 7.31 -10.40
N PRO A 185 -8.90 6.28 -9.75
CA PRO A 185 -7.46 5.99 -9.84
C PRO A 185 -6.96 5.77 -11.27
N ALA A 186 -7.81 5.33 -12.20
CA ALA A 186 -7.42 5.15 -13.60
C ALA A 186 -7.02 6.48 -14.26
N GLY A 187 -7.75 7.57 -13.99
CA GLY A 187 -7.42 8.89 -14.52
C GLY A 187 -6.11 9.43 -13.96
N LEU A 188 -5.87 9.25 -12.66
CA LEU A 188 -4.61 9.64 -12.01
C LEU A 188 -3.42 8.87 -12.58
N ARG A 189 -3.56 7.55 -12.77
CA ARG A 189 -2.53 6.70 -13.38
C ARG A 189 -2.19 7.14 -14.79
N SER A 190 -3.19 7.33 -15.65
CA SER A 190 -2.98 7.78 -17.02
C SER A 190 -2.29 9.15 -17.05
N SER A 191 -2.73 10.10 -16.23
CA SER A 191 -2.08 11.42 -16.14
C SER A 191 -0.62 11.33 -15.70
N LEU A 192 -0.30 10.46 -14.73
CA LEU A 192 1.07 10.27 -14.24
C LEU A 192 1.95 9.52 -15.24
N ALA A 193 1.36 8.71 -16.11
CA ALA A 193 2.05 8.01 -17.20
C ALA A 193 2.06 8.80 -18.53
N GLY A 194 1.92 10.12 -18.49
CA GLY A 194 2.00 10.95 -19.70
C GLY A 194 0.82 10.79 -20.67
N GLY A 195 -0.33 10.33 -20.17
CA GLY A 195 -1.54 10.07 -20.94
C GLY A 195 -1.58 8.68 -21.58
N ALA A 196 -0.68 7.77 -21.21
CA ALA A 196 -0.61 6.43 -21.77
C ALA A 196 -1.84 5.57 -21.44
N SER A 197 -2.09 4.58 -22.31
CA SER A 197 -3.01 3.50 -22.02
C SER A 197 -2.33 2.47 -21.11
N LEU A 198 -2.95 2.14 -19.99
CA LEU A 198 -2.41 1.22 -19.00
C LEU A 198 -3.34 0.02 -18.80
N PRO A 199 -2.80 -1.18 -18.53
CA PRO A 199 -3.62 -2.29 -18.08
C PRO A 199 -4.48 -1.91 -16.87
N ALA A 200 -5.69 -2.48 -16.77
CA ALA A 200 -6.67 -2.07 -15.77
C ALA A 200 -6.13 -2.12 -14.32
N GLN A 201 -5.28 -3.10 -14.01
CA GLN A 201 -4.71 -3.32 -12.67
C GLN A 201 -3.33 -2.69 -12.44
N ALA A 202 -2.64 -2.26 -13.51
CA ALA A 202 -1.26 -1.78 -13.45
C ALA A 202 -1.13 -0.52 -12.58
N GLN A 203 -0.25 -0.50 -11.60
CA GLN A 203 0.00 0.69 -10.79
C GLN A 203 1.16 1.48 -11.37
N VAL A 204 1.07 2.81 -11.28
CA VAL A 204 2.13 3.72 -11.74
C VAL A 204 2.97 4.17 -10.55
N HIS A 205 4.28 3.98 -10.64
CA HIS A 205 5.29 4.41 -9.68
C HIS A 205 6.13 5.53 -10.29
N VAL A 206 6.00 6.74 -9.77
CA VAL A 206 6.69 7.93 -10.31
C VAL A 206 8.08 8.03 -9.71
N ILE A 207 9.10 7.95 -10.58
CA ILE A 207 10.50 8.07 -10.20
C ILE A 207 10.96 9.51 -10.46
N THR A 208 11.52 10.12 -9.41
CA THR A 208 12.08 11.48 -9.44
C THR A 208 13.46 11.46 -8.80
N ALA A 209 14.16 12.60 -8.77
CA ALA A 209 15.44 12.69 -8.07
C ALA A 209 15.32 12.35 -6.57
N ALA A 210 14.17 12.65 -5.95
CA ALA A 210 13.88 12.31 -4.55
C ALA A 210 13.69 10.79 -4.31
N SER A 211 13.61 9.99 -5.37
CA SER A 211 13.54 8.52 -5.28
C SER A 211 14.92 7.88 -5.02
N ALA A 212 15.99 8.68 -4.91
CA ALA A 212 17.34 8.20 -4.65
C ALA A 212 17.41 7.39 -3.34
N GLY A 213 17.97 6.19 -3.42
CA GLY A 213 18.10 5.27 -2.30
C GLY A 213 16.77 4.74 -1.75
N GLN A 214 15.64 4.99 -2.41
CA GLN A 214 14.34 4.48 -1.98
C GLN A 214 14.09 3.07 -2.52
N THR A 215 13.22 2.36 -1.83
CA THR A 215 12.66 1.08 -2.28
C THR A 215 11.27 1.30 -2.85
N VAL A 216 11.04 0.82 -4.07
CA VAL A 216 9.74 0.82 -4.76
C VAL A 216 9.16 -0.58 -4.62
N TYR A 217 8.04 -0.68 -3.92
CA TYR A 217 7.27 -1.92 -3.80
C TYR A 217 6.23 -1.97 -4.91
N ALA A 218 6.45 -2.86 -5.87
CA ALA A 218 5.62 -3.01 -7.06
C ALA A 218 5.19 -4.47 -7.24
N ASP A 219 4.24 -4.73 -8.12
CA ASP A 219 3.90 -6.09 -8.56
C ASP A 219 3.97 -6.22 -10.08
N ALA A 220 3.90 -7.45 -10.58
CA ALA A 220 3.87 -7.70 -12.02
C ALA A 220 2.75 -6.92 -12.71
N GLY A 221 3.09 -6.27 -13.81
CA GLY A 221 2.24 -5.35 -14.57
C GLY A 221 2.30 -3.89 -14.09
N ASP A 222 2.90 -3.59 -12.93
CA ASP A 222 3.14 -2.21 -12.52
C ASP A 222 4.20 -1.53 -13.38
N VAL A 223 4.08 -0.22 -13.51
CA VAL A 223 4.92 0.62 -14.38
C VAL A 223 5.68 1.65 -13.55
N LEU A 224 6.99 1.67 -13.68
CA LEU A 224 7.87 2.74 -13.23
C LEU A 224 7.96 3.79 -14.33
N VAL A 225 7.73 5.06 -14.00
CA VAL A 225 7.74 6.17 -14.96
C VAL A 225 8.71 7.24 -14.49
N LEU A 226 9.67 7.63 -15.34
CA LEU A 226 10.64 8.67 -15.04
C LEU A 226 10.02 10.05 -15.25
N HIS A 227 9.91 10.84 -14.18
CA HIS A 227 9.57 12.26 -14.22
C HIS A 227 10.86 13.08 -14.06
N LEU A 228 11.77 12.88 -15.01
CA LEU A 228 13.09 13.49 -15.06
C LEU A 228 13.44 13.79 -16.52
N ASP A 229 13.84 15.02 -16.81
CA ASP A 229 14.10 15.45 -18.18
C ASP A 229 15.24 14.63 -18.80
N ASN A 230 14.97 14.06 -19.98
CA ASN A 230 15.92 13.24 -20.76
C ASN A 230 16.51 12.06 -19.97
N ALA A 231 15.84 11.59 -18.92
CA ALA A 231 16.32 10.45 -18.14
C ALA A 231 16.01 9.12 -18.83
N VAL A 232 16.89 8.15 -18.62
CA VAL A 232 16.77 6.79 -19.13
C VAL A 232 17.07 5.77 -18.03
N PHE A 233 16.44 4.61 -18.11
CA PHE A 233 16.87 3.45 -17.33
C PHE A 233 18.18 2.92 -17.92
N ASP A 234 19.26 2.99 -17.15
CA ASP A 234 20.60 2.55 -17.55
C ASP A 234 20.80 1.07 -17.17
N VAL A 235 20.36 0.71 -15.96
CA VAL A 235 20.36 -0.67 -15.46
C VAL A 235 18.95 -1.05 -15.04
N LEU A 236 18.42 -2.11 -15.69
CA LEU A 236 17.22 -2.81 -15.26
C LEU A 236 17.59 -4.24 -14.85
N PRO A 237 17.13 -4.72 -13.69
CA PRO A 237 17.33 -6.09 -13.26
C PRO A 237 16.44 -7.04 -14.08
N LYS A 238 16.71 -8.34 -14.03
CA LYS A 238 15.80 -9.33 -14.59
C LYS A 238 14.41 -9.16 -13.98
N GLY A 239 13.38 -9.22 -14.81
CA GLY A 239 12.00 -8.96 -14.42
C GLY A 239 11.58 -7.50 -14.40
N LEU A 240 12.43 -6.60 -14.89
CA LEU A 240 12.03 -5.26 -15.32
C LEU A 240 12.37 -5.07 -16.80
N GLU A 241 11.39 -4.63 -17.58
CA GLU A 241 11.53 -4.45 -19.01
C GLU A 241 11.24 -3.00 -19.39
N SER A 242 12.09 -2.42 -20.26
CA SER A 242 11.84 -1.08 -20.79
C SER A 242 10.49 -1.03 -21.51
N TRP A 243 9.69 -0.05 -21.14
CA TRP A 243 8.39 0.21 -21.76
C TRP A 243 8.35 1.67 -22.22
N THR A 244 7.83 1.90 -23.43
CA THR A 244 7.63 3.26 -23.92
C THR A 244 6.14 3.56 -23.89
N SER A 245 5.76 4.59 -23.14
CA SER A 245 4.37 5.05 -23.08
C SER A 245 3.90 5.53 -24.46
N ASP A 246 2.71 5.11 -24.86
CA ASP A 246 2.02 5.55 -26.09
C ASP A 246 1.23 6.86 -25.90
N GLY A 247 1.40 7.52 -24.75
CA GLY A 247 0.70 8.73 -24.36
C GLY A 247 1.14 9.99 -25.12
N ALA A 248 0.39 11.07 -24.93
CA ALA A 248 0.65 12.36 -25.55
C ALA A 248 1.99 13.00 -25.12
N THR A 249 2.53 12.61 -23.97
CA THR A 249 3.86 12.99 -23.50
C THR A 249 4.65 11.72 -23.20
N PRO A 250 5.43 11.21 -24.16
CA PRO A 250 6.20 9.99 -23.94
C PRO A 250 7.19 10.14 -22.79
N LEU A 251 7.10 9.24 -21.81
CA LEU A 251 7.99 9.18 -20.65
C LEU A 251 8.76 7.87 -20.68
N ALA A 252 10.08 7.94 -20.43
CA ALA A 252 10.90 6.75 -20.24
C ALA A 252 10.35 5.94 -19.07
N SER A 253 10.02 4.67 -19.32
CA SER A 253 9.29 3.85 -18.37
C SER A 253 9.82 2.41 -18.37
N ALA A 254 9.50 1.65 -17.32
CA ALA A 254 9.81 0.23 -17.21
C ALA A 254 8.62 -0.50 -16.59
N VAL A 255 8.31 -1.71 -17.06
CA VAL A 255 7.27 -2.57 -16.51
C VAL A 255 7.89 -3.66 -15.66
N VAL A 256 7.29 -3.94 -14.51
CA VAL A 256 7.66 -5.09 -13.67
C VAL A 256 6.98 -6.33 -14.23
N THR A 257 7.71 -7.43 -14.39
CA THR A 257 7.19 -8.68 -14.94
C THR A 257 7.22 -9.80 -13.91
N ASP A 258 6.54 -10.90 -14.21
CA ASP A 258 6.53 -12.09 -13.36
C ASP A 258 7.90 -12.80 -13.27
N GLU A 259 8.88 -12.41 -14.10
CA GLU A 259 10.23 -12.95 -14.00
C GLU A 259 11.00 -12.49 -12.76
N LEU A 260 10.59 -11.37 -12.13
CA LEU A 260 11.07 -10.99 -10.81
C LEU A 260 10.29 -11.81 -9.77
N PRO A 261 10.93 -12.68 -8.98
CA PRO A 261 10.20 -13.48 -8.00
C PRO A 261 9.65 -12.61 -6.85
N PRO A 262 8.53 -13.01 -6.20
CA PRO A 262 8.03 -12.33 -5.01
C PRO A 262 9.08 -12.20 -3.90
N GLY A 263 9.21 -11.01 -3.34
CA GLY A 263 10.18 -10.63 -2.31
C GLY A 263 11.61 -10.42 -2.80
N GLU A 264 11.92 -10.74 -4.06
CA GLU A 264 13.23 -10.42 -4.62
C GLU A 264 13.36 -8.93 -4.91
N GLN A 265 14.61 -8.47 -4.79
CA GLN A 265 14.98 -7.08 -4.96
C GLN A 265 15.88 -6.95 -6.18
N GLY A 266 15.58 -5.98 -7.04
CA GLY A 266 16.36 -5.65 -8.21
C GLY A 266 16.89 -4.21 -8.14
N PRO A 267 18.21 -3.97 -8.26
CA PRO A 267 18.73 -2.61 -8.34
C PRO A 267 18.34 -1.98 -9.67
N VAL A 268 17.90 -0.73 -9.63
CA VAL A 268 17.60 0.09 -10.82
C VAL A 268 18.50 1.30 -10.81
N GLU A 269 19.20 1.53 -11.93
CA GLU A 269 19.99 2.74 -12.15
C GLU A 269 19.35 3.58 -13.25
N VAL A 270 19.18 4.87 -12.97
CA VAL A 270 18.61 5.86 -13.88
C VAL A 270 19.64 6.94 -14.13
N THR A 271 19.99 7.13 -15.39
CA THR A 271 20.87 8.23 -15.81
C THR A 271 20.00 9.39 -16.25
N ALA A 272 20.20 10.55 -15.62
CA ALA A 272 19.49 11.78 -15.92
C ALA A 272 20.50 12.89 -16.21
N PRO A 273 20.58 13.45 -17.44
CA PRO A 273 21.65 14.36 -17.86
C PRO A 273 21.84 15.61 -17.00
N LEU A 274 20.76 16.08 -16.36
CA LEU A 274 20.79 17.23 -15.45
C LEU A 274 21.31 16.92 -14.06
N TYR A 275 21.58 15.64 -13.75
CA TYR A 275 22.07 15.17 -12.47
C TYR A 275 23.48 14.60 -12.65
N GLY A 276 24.45 15.12 -11.89
CA GLY A 276 25.87 14.77 -12.05
C GLY A 276 26.24 13.32 -11.69
N HIS A 277 25.29 12.53 -11.18
CA HIS A 277 25.47 11.12 -10.81
C HIS A 277 24.21 10.30 -11.13
N PRO A 278 24.34 9.01 -11.47
CA PRO A 278 23.20 8.12 -11.66
C PRO A 278 22.34 8.03 -10.38
N LEU A 279 21.03 8.09 -10.58
CA LEU A 279 20.03 7.85 -9.55
C LEU A 279 19.92 6.33 -9.33
N ARG A 280 20.11 5.89 -8.09
CA ARG A 280 19.98 4.48 -7.69
C ARG A 280 18.74 4.29 -6.83
N LEU A 281 17.96 3.26 -7.12
CA LEU A 281 16.83 2.82 -6.31
C LEU A 281 16.71 1.29 -6.37
N THR A 282 15.87 0.74 -5.51
CA THR A 282 15.62 -0.71 -5.47
C THR A 282 14.15 -0.97 -5.77
N VAL A 283 13.86 -1.96 -6.62
CA VAL A 283 12.50 -2.43 -6.85
C VAL A 283 12.34 -3.77 -6.16
N VAL A 284 11.28 -3.92 -5.37
CA VAL A 284 10.92 -5.18 -4.71
C VAL A 284 9.55 -5.61 -5.21
N ARG A 285 9.45 -6.86 -5.66
CA ARG A 285 8.15 -7.41 -6.02
C ARG A 285 7.39 -7.82 -4.77
N GLU A 286 6.31 -7.14 -4.43
CA GLU A 286 5.53 -7.51 -3.23
C GLU A 286 4.70 -8.77 -3.48
N ALA A 287 3.90 -8.81 -4.56
CA ALA A 287 2.94 -9.88 -4.90
C ALA A 287 1.96 -10.32 -3.78
N PRO A 288 0.74 -10.79 -4.11
CA PRO A 288 -0.12 -11.42 -3.13
C PRO A 288 0.55 -12.66 -2.51
N ARG A 289 0.44 -12.80 -1.18
CA ARG A 289 0.82 -14.00 -0.45
C ARG A 289 -0.12 -15.16 -0.79
N ALA A 290 0.45 -16.36 -0.78
CA ALA A 290 -0.23 -17.63 -0.98
C ALA A 290 0.43 -18.70 -0.11
N GLY A 291 -0.33 -19.73 0.27
CA GLY A 291 0.15 -20.79 1.16
C GLY A 291 0.31 -20.33 2.61
N VAL A 292 1.13 -21.06 3.37
CA VAL A 292 1.41 -20.79 4.79
C VAL A 292 2.49 -19.72 4.95
N ASP A 293 2.48 -19.00 6.05
CA ASP A 293 3.42 -17.91 6.35
C ASP A 293 4.90 -18.30 6.35
N GLU A 294 5.22 -19.54 6.70
CA GLU A 294 6.60 -20.08 6.65
C GLU A 294 7.26 -19.95 5.26
N ILE A 295 6.46 -19.89 4.18
CA ILE A 295 6.95 -19.76 2.80
C ILE A 295 6.75 -18.35 2.23
N TRP A 296 6.19 -17.42 3.00
CA TRP A 296 6.03 -16.05 2.53
C TRP A 296 7.42 -15.39 2.42
N PRO A 297 7.65 -14.55 1.39
CA PRO A 297 8.90 -13.83 1.31
C PRO A 297 9.08 -12.96 2.55
N ALA A 298 10.33 -12.94 3.04
CA ALA A 298 10.71 -12.14 4.19
C ALA A 298 10.26 -10.69 3.98
#